data_AF-A0A8J4U9V1-F1
#
_entry.id   AF-A0A8J4U9V1-F1
#
_cell.length_a   1.000
_cell.length_b   1.000
_cell.length_c   1.000
_cell.angle_alpha   90.00
_cell.angle_beta   90.00
_cell.angle_gamma   90.00
#
_symmetry.space_group_name_H-M   'P 1'
#
loop_
_entity.id
_entity.type
_entity.pdbx_description
1 polymer ?
#
loop_
_entity_poly.entity_id
_entity_poly.type
_entity_poly.pdbx_seq_one_letter_code
_entity_poly.pdbx_strand_id
1 'polypeptide(L)'
;VFQGCGHLKPVRSGSGRSTREVFNARFKPYNPEEMPPSESSGLDRLVIDIKEKLKQAKRFWTSLPEVICSKENLIEPNSDQCWNSHTKGRYFPEVVKDGLTNQLSNPEVEIDITRPDTFIRQQIMALRVMTNKLRSAYNGNDFSFVDS
;
A
#
# COMPACT_ATOMS: atom_id res chain seq x y z
N VAL A 1 35.12 32.70 -4.34
CA VAL A 1 33.72 33.04 -4.71
C VAL A 1 33.20 34.26 -3.93
N PHE A 2 34.04 35.24 -3.57
CA PHE A 2 33.58 36.49 -2.93
C PHE A 2 34.18 37.74 -3.60
N GLN A 3 34.25 37.73 -4.94
CA GLN A 3 34.64 38.90 -5.74
C GLN A 3 33.42 39.67 -6.30
N GLY A 4 32.22 39.42 -5.78
CA GLY A 4 30.96 39.90 -6.37
C GLY A 4 30.19 40.98 -5.58
N CYS A 5 30.64 41.37 -4.37
CA CYS A 5 29.96 42.41 -3.60
C CYS A 5 30.93 43.58 -3.40
N GLY A 6 30.69 44.70 -4.08
CA GLY A 6 31.58 45.85 -4.14
C GLY A 6 31.99 46.43 -2.78
N HIS A 7 33.12 47.15 -2.77
CA HIS A 7 33.68 47.78 -1.58
C HIS A 7 32.74 48.86 -1.01
N LEU A 8 32.41 48.74 0.29
CA LEU A 8 31.65 49.76 1.02
C LEU A 8 32.53 51.00 1.23
N LYS A 9 32.01 52.18 0.83
CA LYS A 9 32.69 53.46 1.02
C LYS A 9 32.71 53.85 2.51
N PRO A 10 33.82 54.40 3.04
CA PRO A 10 33.85 54.88 4.41
C PRO A 10 33.03 56.18 4.53
N VAL A 11 31.97 56.14 5.34
CA VAL A 11 31.19 57.33 5.73
C VAL A 11 31.94 58.05 6.86
N ARG A 12 32.17 59.35 6.68
CA ARG A 12 32.82 60.24 7.66
C ARG A 12 31.99 60.34 8.95
N SER A 13 32.71 60.38 10.07
CA SER A 13 32.20 60.50 11.44
C SER A 13 31.04 61.50 11.60
N GLY A 14 29.86 60.98 11.93
CA GLY A 14 28.75 61.72 12.52
C GLY A 14 28.46 61.14 13.90
N SER A 15 28.55 61.98 14.93
CA SER A 15 28.24 61.64 16.32
C SER A 15 26.76 61.24 16.45
N GLY A 16 26.50 60.02 16.93
CA GLY A 16 25.14 59.50 17.11
C GLY A 16 25.14 58.09 17.65
N ARG A 17 25.21 57.97 18.98
CA ARG A 17 24.87 56.85 19.87
C ARG A 17 24.60 55.48 19.22
N SER A 18 25.47 54.53 19.61
CA SER A 18 25.32 53.07 19.50
C SER A 18 23.92 52.54 19.86
N THR A 19 23.28 51.85 18.92
CA THR A 19 22.35 50.74 19.17
C THR A 19 22.56 49.66 18.10
N ARG A 20 23.66 48.93 18.23
CA ARG A 20 23.99 47.80 17.37
C ARG A 20 23.33 46.52 17.90
N GLU A 21 21.99 46.43 17.95
CA GLU A 21 21.33 45.19 18.42
C GLU A 21 19.93 44.90 17.83
N VAL A 22 19.67 44.96 16.51
CA VAL A 22 18.38 44.38 16.02
C VAL A 22 18.41 43.80 14.59
N PHE A 23 19.52 43.23 14.12
CA PHE A 23 19.53 42.60 12.78
C PHE A 23 20.08 41.17 12.70
N ASN A 24 20.30 40.49 13.83
CA ASN A 24 20.77 39.10 13.88
C ASN A 24 19.88 38.14 14.68
N ALA A 25 18.62 38.50 14.98
CA ALA A 25 17.74 37.67 15.81
C ALA A 25 16.77 36.76 15.02
N ARG A 26 16.85 36.70 13.68
CA ARG A 26 15.82 36.00 12.87
C ARG A 26 16.28 34.78 12.08
N PHE A 27 17.54 34.40 12.15
CA PHE A 27 18.03 33.15 11.56
C PHE A 27 18.77 32.36 12.63
N LYS A 28 18.00 31.69 13.49
CA LYS A 28 18.54 30.60 14.31
C LYS A 28 18.75 29.42 13.35
N PRO A 29 19.98 28.89 13.18
CA PRO A 29 20.16 27.65 12.43
C PRO A 29 19.29 26.60 13.10
N TYR A 30 18.46 25.93 12.29
CA TYR A 30 17.57 24.88 12.74
C TYR A 30 18.39 23.79 13.44
N ASN A 31 18.16 23.59 14.73
CA ASN A 31 18.75 22.47 15.46
C ASN A 31 17.83 21.26 15.25
N PRO A 32 18.24 20.21 14.51
CA PRO A 32 17.37 19.07 14.21
C PRO A 32 16.92 18.28 15.45
N GLU A 33 17.54 18.50 16.61
CA GLU A 33 17.16 17.89 17.89
C GLU A 33 16.04 18.63 18.65
N GLU A 34 15.66 19.86 18.27
CA GLU A 34 14.56 20.60 18.91
C GLU A 34 13.18 20.34 18.27
N MET A 35 13.08 19.40 17.33
CA MET A 35 11.75 18.96 16.86
C MET A 35 11.09 18.20 18.02
N PRO A 36 9.95 18.66 18.59
CA PRO A 36 9.17 17.80 19.46
C PRO A 36 8.92 16.50 18.70
N PRO A 37 8.97 15.31 19.34
CA PRO A 37 8.61 14.08 18.65
C PRO A 37 7.26 14.35 18.02
N SER A 38 7.20 14.39 16.68
CA SER A 38 5.97 14.74 15.98
C SER A 38 4.90 13.87 16.59
N GLU A 39 3.99 14.46 17.38
CA GLU A 39 2.74 13.81 17.69
C GLU A 39 2.24 13.30 16.35
N SER A 40 2.01 11.98 16.24
CA SER A 40 1.82 11.29 14.97
C SER A 40 1.05 12.19 14.01
N SER A 41 1.69 12.61 12.92
CA SER A 41 1.04 13.48 11.96
C SER A 41 -0.25 12.79 11.49
N GLY A 42 -1.28 13.55 11.09
CA GLY A 42 -2.51 12.93 10.55
C GLY A 42 -2.22 11.93 9.41
N LEU A 43 -1.11 12.14 8.69
CA LEU A 43 -0.57 11.24 7.68
C LEU A 43 -0.13 9.88 8.26
N ASP A 44 0.56 9.85 9.40
CA ASP A 44 1.03 8.60 10.01
C ASP A 44 -0.14 7.68 10.38
N ARG A 45 -1.23 8.26 10.90
CA ARG A 45 -2.45 7.51 11.21
C ARG A 45 -3.09 6.93 9.95
N LEU A 46 -3.15 7.70 8.87
CA LEU A 46 -3.68 7.23 7.58
C LEU A 46 -2.82 6.11 7.00
N VAL A 47 -1.49 6.21 7.09
CA VAL A 47 -0.57 5.15 6.63
C VAL A 47 -0.80 3.86 7.41
N ILE A 48 -0.98 3.94 8.74
CA ILE A 48 -1.30 2.78 9.57
C ILE A 48 -2.64 2.15 9.16
N ASP A 49 -3.69 2.95 9.01
CA ASP A 49 -5.02 2.43 8.64
C ASP A 49 -4.98 1.77 7.25
N ILE A 50 -4.38 2.42 6.25
CA ILE A 50 -4.21 1.84 4.91
C ILE A 50 -3.44 0.52 4.99
N LYS A 51 -2.36 0.44 5.78
CA LYS A 51 -1.60 -0.80 5.95
C LYS A 51 -2.46 -1.91 6.54
N GLU A 52 -3.29 -1.62 7.55
CA GLU A 52 -4.20 -2.62 8.13
C GLU A 52 -5.29 -3.05 7.15
N LYS A 53 -5.90 -2.13 6.41
CA LYS A 53 -6.88 -2.46 5.37
C LYS A 53 -6.26 -3.32 4.26
N LEU A 54 -5.04 -3.00 3.82
CA LEU A 54 -4.32 -3.79 2.82
C LEU A 54 -3.97 -5.19 3.33
N LYS A 55 -3.63 -5.35 4.62
CA LYS A 55 -3.42 -6.67 5.22
C LYS A 55 -4.70 -7.52 5.17
N GLN A 56 -5.84 -6.92 5.50
CA GLN A 56 -7.14 -7.59 5.42
C GLN A 56 -7.48 -7.98 3.97
N ALA A 57 -7.24 -7.08 3.02
CA ALA A 57 -7.54 -7.31 1.60
C ALA A 57 -6.61 -8.33 0.93
N LYS A 58 -5.43 -8.64 1.51
CA LYS A 58 -4.42 -9.52 0.90
C LYS A 58 -4.95 -10.90 0.50
N ARG A 59 -5.90 -11.45 1.27
CA ARG A 59 -6.49 -12.78 1.05
C ARG A 59 -7.87 -12.74 0.39
N PHE A 60 -8.34 -11.55 0.00
CA PHE A 60 -9.72 -11.33 -0.45
C PHE A 60 -10.21 -12.37 -1.47
N TRP A 61 -9.44 -12.61 -2.54
CA TRP A 61 -9.82 -13.54 -3.60
C TRP A 61 -9.77 -15.02 -3.17
N THR A 62 -8.77 -15.42 -2.37
CA THR A 62 -8.63 -16.80 -1.91
C THR A 62 -9.60 -17.14 -0.78
N SER A 63 -10.01 -16.15 0.02
CA SER A 63 -11.01 -16.35 1.09
C SER A 63 -12.45 -16.33 0.58
N LEU A 64 -12.68 -15.95 -0.68
CA LEU A 64 -14.04 -15.77 -1.20
C LEU A 64 -14.90 -17.05 -1.05
N PRO A 65 -14.41 -18.26 -1.39
CA PRO A 65 -15.21 -19.49 -1.20
C PRO A 65 -15.57 -19.72 0.27
N GLU A 66 -14.61 -19.59 1.19
CA GLU A 66 -14.83 -19.77 2.63
C GLU A 66 -15.87 -18.79 3.18
N VAL A 67 -15.81 -17.53 2.77
CA VAL A 67 -16.73 -16.47 3.22
C VAL A 67 -18.15 -16.71 2.69
N ILE A 68 -18.29 -17.20 1.46
CA ILE A 68 -19.60 -17.54 0.89
C ILE A 68 -20.19 -18.76 1.64
N CYS A 69 -19.40 -19.83 1.79
CA CYS A 69 -19.86 -21.05 2.46
C CYS A 69 -20.21 -20.82 3.94
N SER A 70 -19.50 -19.92 4.63
CA SER A 70 -19.71 -19.66 6.07
C SER A 70 -20.90 -18.76 6.39
N LYS A 71 -21.42 -17.99 5.43
CA LYS A 71 -22.46 -16.96 5.69
C LYS A 71 -23.88 -17.48 5.77
N GLU A 72 -24.17 -18.65 5.21
CA GLU A 72 -25.56 -19.09 4.94
C GLU A 72 -26.02 -20.29 5.78
N ASN A 73 -25.38 -20.62 6.91
CA ASN A 73 -25.64 -21.87 7.66
C ASN A 73 -25.58 -23.13 6.77
N LEU A 74 -24.90 -23.05 5.62
CA LEU A 74 -24.72 -24.16 4.68
C LEU A 74 -23.83 -25.26 5.26
N ILE A 75 -23.07 -24.92 6.31
CA ILE A 75 -22.13 -25.81 6.96
C ILE A 75 -22.84 -26.50 8.12
N GLU A 76 -23.19 -27.76 7.91
CA GLU A 76 -23.56 -28.66 9.02
C GLU A 76 -22.31 -28.85 9.91
N PRO A 77 -22.36 -28.52 11.21
CA PRO A 77 -21.22 -28.69 12.11
C PRO A 77 -20.77 -30.14 12.23
N ASN A 78 -21.67 -31.10 12.02
CA ASN A 78 -21.35 -32.51 11.96
C ASN A 78 -21.04 -32.96 10.53
N SER A 79 -19.78 -33.28 10.25
CA SER A 79 -19.34 -33.73 8.93
C SER A 79 -20.06 -34.99 8.43
N ASP A 80 -20.62 -35.80 9.32
CA ASP A 80 -21.31 -37.04 8.93
C ASP A 80 -22.79 -36.80 8.59
N GLN A 81 -23.27 -35.57 8.74
CA GLN A 81 -24.67 -35.19 8.51
C GLN A 81 -24.86 -34.14 7.41
N CYS A 82 -23.80 -33.74 6.71
CA CYS A 82 -23.93 -32.86 5.56
C CYS A 82 -24.44 -33.62 4.32
N TRP A 83 -24.96 -32.87 3.34
CA TRP A 83 -25.31 -33.42 2.03
C TRP A 83 -24.09 -33.39 1.12
N ASN A 84 -23.70 -34.54 0.55
CA ASN A 84 -22.51 -34.69 -0.29
C ASN A 84 -22.83 -34.90 -1.79
N SER A 85 -23.94 -34.34 -2.28
CA SER A 85 -24.49 -34.54 -3.64
C SER A 85 -25.23 -35.87 -3.87
N HIS A 86 -24.88 -36.94 -3.15
CA HIS A 86 -25.52 -38.27 -3.32
C HIS A 86 -26.37 -38.68 -2.14
N THR A 87 -25.86 -38.51 -0.92
CA THR A 87 -26.52 -38.93 0.32
C THR A 87 -26.25 -37.94 1.45
N LYS A 88 -26.97 -38.11 2.56
CA LYS A 88 -26.57 -37.50 3.83
C LYS A 88 -25.38 -38.30 4.37
N GLY A 89 -24.23 -37.66 4.48
CA GLY A 89 -22.99 -38.32 4.86
C GLY A 89 -21.76 -37.46 4.58
N ARG A 90 -20.61 -37.97 4.98
CA ARG A 90 -19.34 -37.25 4.86
C ARG A 90 -18.94 -37.02 3.40
N TYR A 91 -18.40 -35.83 3.14
CA TYR A 91 -17.68 -35.51 1.91
C TYR A 91 -16.23 -35.97 2.04
N PHE A 92 -15.79 -36.84 1.14
CA PHE A 92 -14.45 -37.44 1.14
C PHE A 92 -13.40 -36.72 0.29
N PRO A 93 -13.74 -36.14 -0.88
CA PRO A 93 -12.72 -35.47 -1.68
C PRO A 93 -12.06 -34.31 -0.92
N GLU A 94 -10.76 -34.11 -1.18
CA GLU A 94 -10.03 -32.98 -0.62
C GLU A 94 -10.45 -31.67 -1.29
N VAL A 95 -10.34 -30.58 -0.52
CA VAL A 95 -10.59 -29.24 -1.06
C VAL A 95 -9.50 -28.90 -2.07
N VAL A 96 -9.94 -28.61 -3.30
CA VAL A 96 -9.06 -28.24 -4.41
C VAL A 96 -8.39 -26.90 -4.09
N LYS A 97 -7.10 -26.78 -4.46
CA LYS A 97 -6.31 -25.57 -4.21
C LYS A 97 -6.79 -24.38 -5.06
N ASP A 98 -6.45 -23.18 -4.60
CA ASP A 98 -6.79 -21.92 -5.26
C ASP A 98 -6.20 -21.79 -6.67
N GLY A 99 -6.91 -21.08 -7.54
CA GLY A 99 -6.43 -20.69 -8.87
C GLY A 99 -6.78 -21.70 -9.98
N LEU A 100 -6.91 -21.16 -11.21
CA LEU A 100 -7.47 -21.88 -12.36
C LEU A 100 -6.76 -23.19 -12.68
N THR A 101 -5.43 -23.24 -12.60
CA THR A 101 -4.63 -24.42 -12.96
C THR A 101 -4.86 -25.60 -12.01
N ASN A 102 -5.22 -25.33 -10.75
CA ASN A 102 -5.48 -26.37 -9.77
C ASN A 102 -6.88 -27.00 -9.94
N GLN A 103 -7.74 -26.40 -10.76
CA GLN A 103 -9.11 -26.88 -10.98
C GLN A 103 -9.21 -28.02 -12.00
N LEU A 104 -8.10 -28.39 -12.67
CA LEU A 104 -8.08 -29.49 -13.63
C LEU A 104 -8.56 -30.81 -13.03
N SER A 105 -8.30 -31.03 -11.74
CA SER A 105 -8.69 -32.23 -11.00
C SER A 105 -9.85 -31.98 -10.04
N ASN A 106 -10.67 -30.95 -10.27
CA ASN A 106 -11.83 -30.69 -9.42
C ASN A 106 -12.91 -31.76 -9.67
N PRO A 107 -13.31 -32.55 -8.63
CA PRO A 107 -14.30 -33.60 -8.81
C PRO A 107 -15.73 -33.07 -9.04
N GLU A 108 -16.01 -31.82 -8.65
CA GLU A 108 -17.36 -31.26 -8.66
C GLU A 108 -17.68 -30.47 -9.95
N VAL A 109 -16.66 -29.91 -10.60
CA VAL A 109 -16.84 -29.03 -11.76
C VAL A 109 -15.70 -29.23 -12.76
N GLU A 110 -16.05 -29.56 -14.00
CA GLU A 110 -15.11 -29.58 -15.12
C GLU A 110 -14.85 -28.14 -15.61
N ILE A 111 -13.57 -27.75 -15.64
CA ILE A 111 -13.14 -26.40 -16.04
C ILE A 111 -12.09 -26.49 -17.14
N ASP A 112 -12.33 -25.81 -18.27
CA ASP A 112 -11.33 -25.62 -19.32
C ASP A 112 -10.27 -24.60 -18.89
N ILE A 113 -9.17 -25.10 -18.33
CA ILE A 113 -8.05 -24.28 -17.87
C ILE A 113 -7.30 -23.57 -19.01
N THR A 114 -7.52 -23.97 -20.28
CA THR A 114 -6.80 -23.42 -21.43
C THR A 114 -7.38 -22.08 -21.91
N ARG A 115 -8.58 -21.73 -21.44
CA ARG A 115 -9.32 -20.52 -21.84
C ARG A 115 -9.56 -19.61 -20.63
N PRO A 116 -8.50 -19.02 -20.05
CA PRO A 116 -8.63 -18.09 -18.92
C PRO A 116 -9.40 -16.83 -19.33
N ASP A 117 -10.18 -16.29 -18.40
CA ASP A 117 -10.93 -15.07 -18.60
C ASP A 117 -10.02 -13.88 -18.98
N THR A 118 -10.34 -13.22 -20.09
CA THR A 118 -9.51 -12.16 -20.66
C THR A 118 -9.54 -10.88 -19.82
N PHE A 119 -10.68 -10.56 -19.20
CA PHE A 119 -10.84 -9.40 -18.33
C PHE A 119 -10.03 -9.57 -17.04
N ILE A 120 -10.09 -10.76 -16.40
CA ILE A 120 -9.26 -11.08 -15.24
C ILE A 120 -7.77 -10.98 -15.57
N ARG A 121 -7.35 -11.45 -16.75
CA ARG A 121 -5.96 -11.32 -17.20
C ARG A 121 -5.53 -9.87 -17.38
N GLN A 122 -6.40 -9.02 -17.92
CA GLN A 122 -6.13 -7.57 -18.04
C GLN A 122 -5.93 -6.94 -16.65
N GLN A 123 -6.79 -7.25 -15.69
CA GLN A 123 -6.66 -6.74 -14.31
C GLN A 123 -5.37 -7.23 -13.64
N ILE A 124 -4.98 -8.49 -13.84
CA ILE A 124 -3.70 -9.02 -13.34
C ILE A 124 -2.51 -8.25 -13.94
N MET A 125 -2.56 -7.93 -15.24
CA MET A 125 -1.49 -7.15 -15.88
C MET A 125 -1.45 -5.71 -15.37
N ALA A 126 -2.60 -5.07 -15.19
CA ALA A 126 -2.67 -3.73 -14.58
C ALA A 126 -2.05 -3.72 -13.17
N LEU A 127 -2.37 -4.72 -12.34
CA LEU A 127 -1.78 -4.88 -11.02
C LEU A 127 -0.26 -5.09 -11.07
N ARG A 128 0.24 -5.88 -12.03
CA ARG A 128 1.69 -6.09 -12.23
C ARG A 128 2.41 -4.79 -12.61
N VAL A 129 1.83 -4.01 -13.53
CA VAL A 129 2.36 -2.70 -13.92
C VAL A 129 2.42 -1.77 -12.71
N MET A 130 1.33 -1.66 -11.95
CA MET A 130 1.29 -0.86 -10.72
C MET A 130 2.29 -1.33 -9.66
N THR A 131 2.44 -2.64 -9.48
CA THR A 131 3.42 -3.22 -8.53
C THR A 131 4.85 -2.85 -8.91
N ASN A 132 5.17 -2.89 -10.21
CA ASN A 132 6.49 -2.50 -10.70
C ASN A 132 6.74 -1.00 -10.51
N LYS A 133 5.74 -0.15 -10.80
CA LYS A 133 5.82 1.29 -10.53
C LYS A 133 6.12 1.56 -9.05
N LEU A 134 5.38 0.92 -8.14
CA LEU A 134 5.58 1.05 -6.69
C LEU A 134 6.98 0.57 -6.26
N ARG A 135 7.46 -0.56 -6.78
CA ARG A 135 8.79 -1.09 -6.45
C ARG A 135 9.91 -0.15 -6.87
N SER A 136 9.79 0.44 -8.05
CA SER A 136 10.81 1.35 -8.55
C SER A 136 10.73 2.73 -7.87
N ALA A 137 9.54 3.21 -7.51
CA ALA A 137 9.39 4.40 -6.67
C ALA A 137 10.03 4.20 -5.29
N TYR A 138 9.86 3.01 -4.70
CA TYR A 138 10.55 2.61 -3.46
C TYR A 138 12.09 2.64 -3.60
N ASN A 139 12.61 2.32 -4.78
CA ASN A 139 14.05 2.39 -5.08
C ASN A 139 14.54 3.80 -5.46
N GLY A 140 13.66 4.80 -5.52
CA GLY A 140 14.02 6.19 -5.87
C GLY A 140 14.18 6.46 -7.37
N ASN A 141 13.63 5.62 -8.24
CA ASN A 141 13.63 5.87 -9.69
C ASN A 141 12.49 6.82 -10.08
N ASP A 142 12.79 7.85 -10.87
CA ASP A 142 11.78 8.77 -11.41
C ASP A 142 10.90 8.10 -12.47
N PHE A 143 9.59 8.36 -12.38
CA PHE A 143 8.61 7.94 -13.38
C PHE A 143 7.90 9.16 -13.96
N SER A 144 7.92 9.29 -15.29
CA SER A 144 6.96 10.15 -15.98
C SER A 144 5.58 9.49 -15.92
N PHE A 145 4.65 10.09 -15.19
CA PHE A 145 3.24 9.76 -15.33
C PHE A 145 2.82 10.14 -16.75
N VAL A 146 2.72 9.17 -17.65
CA VAL A 146 1.92 9.35 -18.86
C VAL A 146 0.49 9.16 -18.38
N ASP A 147 -0.21 10.26 -18.12
CA ASP A 147 -1.66 10.24 -17.87
C ASP A 147 -2.33 9.54 -19.06
N SER A 148 -3.18 8.56 -18.76
CA SER A 148 -4.02 7.83 -19.71
C SER A 148 -5.45 8.35 -19.65
#